data_AF-A0A7X6URR9-F1
#
_entry.id   AF-A0A7X6URR9-F1
#
_cell.length_a   1.000
_cell.length_b   1.000
_cell.length_c   1.000
_cell.angle_alpha   90.00
_cell.angle_beta   90.00
_cell.angle_gamma   90.00
#
_symmetry.space_group_name_H-M   'P 1'
#
loop_
_entity.id
_entity.type
_entity.pdbx_description
1 polymer ?
#
loop_
_entity_poly.entity_id
_entity_poly.type
_entity_poly.pdbx_seq_one_letter_code
_entity_poly.pdbx_strand_id
1 'polypeptide(L)'
;MPNYRFHWTPKRARDASNRVLISGAAETQAVSWRTQMSKWDVFISHASEDKMQFVKPLADFLSGLGADIWYDELTLELGDSLSRSIDKGLASSRFGVVVLSPAFFAKDWPEYELRGLVAKELGREKVILPIWHGVTRDDVLSYSPTLADKIALSSDKLSVDEIGLRILGVVRPDILEYVHARVAYEKARKTVKRKKILVKELRPAPYRHEELPDSLVGRIRLVRAALLFPYPQTMEFWLDGFKRDTNPHDEVSYWERVASCYLEYVAATRLDARQQKSAFVLIMDYLHGRTGEDVSKRESGLPEESLNLLKAICASKSPAYELSGLPPTLDEVMNMSEDELSELRKMYLPKES
;
A
#
# COMPACT_ATOMS: atom_id res chain seq x y z
N MET A 1 24.55 3.19 -23.74
CA MET A 1 24.01 2.65 -22.47
C MET A 1 23.08 3.70 -21.88
N PRO A 2 21.77 3.45 -21.71
CA PRO A 2 20.82 4.51 -21.40
C PRO A 2 20.96 4.99 -19.94
N ASN A 3 20.89 6.30 -19.75
CA ASN A 3 20.98 6.98 -18.47
C ASN A 3 19.66 6.84 -17.69
N TYR A 4 19.68 6.13 -16.56
CA TYR A 4 18.53 6.01 -15.68
C TYR A 4 18.35 7.29 -14.84
N ARG A 5 17.24 8.01 -15.06
CA ARG A 5 16.73 9.06 -14.15
C ARG A 5 15.51 8.51 -13.42
N PHE A 6 15.60 8.40 -12.10
CA PHE A 6 14.47 8.03 -11.25
C PHE A 6 13.46 9.19 -11.14
N HIS A 7 12.20 8.93 -11.48
CA HIS A 7 11.02 9.73 -11.13
C HIS A 7 10.02 8.78 -10.49
N TRP A 8 9.56 9.11 -9.28
CA TRP A 8 8.60 8.32 -8.51
C TRP A 8 7.30 9.12 -8.35
N THR A 9 6.16 8.42 -8.41
CA THR A 9 4.82 8.97 -8.18
C THR A 9 4.08 8.20 -7.06
N PRO A 10 3.25 8.86 -6.23
CA PRO A 10 2.80 8.33 -4.94
C PRO A 10 1.66 7.29 -4.97
N LYS A 11 1.18 6.87 -6.14
CA LYS A 11 -0.05 6.06 -6.25
C LYS A 11 0.10 4.57 -5.89
N ARG A 12 1.31 4.07 -5.57
CA ARG A 12 1.56 2.64 -5.37
C ARG A 12 1.21 2.07 -3.98
N ALA A 13 0.90 2.91 -3.00
CA ALA A 13 0.58 2.45 -1.64
C ALA A 13 -0.84 1.83 -1.49
N ARG A 14 -1.70 1.91 -2.51
CA ARG A 14 -3.12 1.48 -2.41
C ARG A 14 -3.43 0.07 -2.90
N ASP A 15 -2.50 -0.61 -3.54
CA ASP A 15 -2.82 -1.83 -4.32
C ASP A 15 -2.44 -3.16 -3.65
N ALA A 16 -1.96 -3.13 -2.40
CA ALA A 16 -1.53 -4.31 -1.64
C ALA A 16 -2.62 -4.87 -0.70
N SER A 17 -3.90 -4.64 -0.97
CA SER A 17 -4.99 -5.18 -0.14
C SER A 17 -5.96 -6.04 -0.94
N ASN A 18 -5.98 -7.32 -0.54
CA ASN A 18 -7.04 -8.33 -0.69
C ASN A 18 -7.14 -9.15 -1.99
N ARG A 19 -6.65 -10.40 -1.95
CA ARG A 19 -7.45 -11.64 -1.76
C ARG A 19 -6.63 -12.90 -2.12
N VAL A 20 -6.55 -13.86 -1.19
CA VAL A 20 -6.38 -15.29 -1.50
C VAL A 20 -7.39 -16.06 -0.65
N LEU A 21 -8.27 -16.82 -1.30
CA LEU A 21 -9.10 -17.83 -0.66
C LEU A 21 -8.25 -19.10 -0.49
N ILE A 22 -8.01 -19.52 0.74
CA ILE A 22 -7.49 -20.86 1.03
C ILE A 22 -8.58 -21.62 1.78
N SER A 23 -9.17 -22.60 1.10
CA SER A 23 -10.01 -23.64 1.71
C SER A 23 -9.15 -24.77 2.26
N GLY A 24 -9.49 -25.26 3.46
CA GLY A 24 -9.19 -26.64 3.86
C GLY A 24 -8.27 -26.85 5.07
N ALA A 25 -8.88 -26.82 6.25
CA ALA A 25 -8.61 -27.57 7.49
C ALA A 25 -7.19 -28.13 7.79
N ALA A 26 -6.56 -27.57 8.84
CA ALA A 26 -6.01 -28.34 9.96
C ALA A 26 -5.70 -27.38 11.13
N GLU A 27 -6.49 -27.46 12.20
CA GLU A 27 -6.27 -26.78 13.47
C GLU A 27 -5.10 -27.40 14.23
N THR A 28 -4.08 -26.63 14.59
CA THR A 28 -3.54 -26.62 15.97
C THR A 28 -2.74 -25.35 16.25
N GLN A 29 -3.20 -24.57 17.23
CA GLN A 29 -2.44 -23.59 18.03
C GLN A 29 -1.57 -22.56 17.28
N ALA A 30 -2.22 -21.61 16.62
CA ALA A 30 -1.62 -20.30 16.37
C ALA A 30 -2.25 -19.27 17.33
N VAL A 31 -1.46 -18.85 18.31
CA VAL A 31 -1.75 -17.71 19.16
C VAL A 31 -1.96 -16.47 18.27
N SER A 32 -3.20 -15.97 18.21
CA SER A 32 -3.54 -14.54 18.05
C SER A 32 -2.88 -13.75 16.90
N TRP A 33 -3.00 -14.17 15.63
CA TRP A 33 -2.71 -13.30 14.48
C TRP A 33 -3.96 -12.83 13.71
N ARG A 34 -5.17 -13.04 14.24
CA ARG A 34 -6.33 -12.26 13.81
C ARG A 34 -6.33 -10.91 14.50
N THR A 35 -5.35 -10.06 14.16
CA THR A 35 -5.63 -8.62 14.14
C THR A 35 -6.76 -8.50 13.12
N GLN A 36 -8.00 -8.28 13.59
CA GLN A 36 -9.08 -7.89 12.68
C GLN A 36 -8.50 -6.76 11.84
N MET A 37 -8.37 -6.96 10.52
CA MET A 37 -8.02 -5.89 9.60
C MET A 37 -9.16 -4.88 9.65
N SER A 38 -9.09 -3.98 10.61
CA SER A 38 -9.93 -2.80 10.69
C SER A 38 -9.78 -2.05 9.37
N LYS A 39 -10.91 -1.72 8.76
CA LYS A 39 -10.98 -1.05 7.48
C LYS A 39 -10.27 0.30 7.46
N TRP A 40 -10.17 0.97 8.60
CA TRP A 40 -9.64 2.32 8.75
C TRP A 40 -8.49 2.37 9.75
N ASP A 41 -7.53 3.28 9.51
CA ASP A 41 -6.48 3.57 10.49
C ASP A 41 -7.05 4.36 11.66
N VAL A 42 -7.84 5.39 11.37
CA VAL A 42 -8.39 6.30 12.38
C VAL A 42 -9.84 6.65 12.05
N PHE A 43 -10.69 6.64 13.07
CA PHE A 43 -11.96 7.34 13.00
C PHE A 43 -11.92 8.67 13.76
N ILE A 44 -12.70 9.68 13.36
CA ILE A 44 -12.78 10.97 14.06
C ILE A 44 -14.21 11.23 14.52
N SER A 45 -14.43 11.15 15.83
CA SER A 45 -15.69 11.54 16.47
C SER A 45 -15.64 13.02 16.83
N HIS A 46 -16.68 13.76 16.44
CA HIS A 46 -16.74 15.21 16.53
C HIS A 46 -18.16 15.74 16.54
N ALA A 47 -18.35 16.96 17.05
CA ALA A 47 -19.59 17.70 16.89
C ALA A 47 -19.76 18.17 15.44
N SER A 48 -20.98 18.14 14.89
CA SER A 48 -21.26 18.56 13.50
C SER A 48 -20.75 19.97 13.18
N GLU A 49 -20.77 20.85 14.17
CA GLU A 49 -20.32 22.23 14.09
C GLU A 49 -18.80 22.35 13.81
N ASP A 50 -17.99 21.38 14.23
CA ASP A 50 -16.53 21.40 14.05
C ASP A 50 -16.06 20.81 12.72
N LYS A 51 -17.00 20.22 11.96
CA LYS A 51 -16.68 19.44 10.77
C LYS A 51 -15.88 20.24 9.74
N MET A 52 -16.38 21.41 9.38
CA MET A 52 -15.81 22.22 8.29
C MET A 52 -14.54 22.96 8.71
N GLN A 53 -14.51 23.46 9.94
CA GLN A 53 -13.43 24.32 10.42
C GLN A 53 -12.17 23.56 10.85
N PHE A 54 -12.33 22.33 11.34
CA PHE A 54 -11.22 21.59 11.95
C PHE A 54 -11.10 20.15 11.47
N VAL A 55 -12.20 19.38 11.52
CA VAL A 55 -12.16 17.93 11.29
C VAL A 55 -11.84 17.58 9.84
N LYS A 56 -12.49 18.25 8.88
CA LYS A 56 -12.22 18.04 7.46
C LYS A 56 -10.77 18.41 7.09
N PRO A 57 -10.24 19.59 7.46
CA PRO A 57 -8.81 19.90 7.26
C PRO A 57 -7.87 18.84 7.84
N LEU A 58 -8.13 18.36 9.06
CA LEU A 58 -7.32 17.32 9.69
C LEU A 58 -7.40 15.98 8.95
N ALA A 59 -8.62 15.56 8.58
CA ALA A 59 -8.86 14.31 7.84
C ALA A 59 -8.22 14.36 6.45
N ASP A 60 -8.34 15.49 5.75
CA ASP A 60 -7.73 15.71 4.43
C ASP A 60 -6.20 15.67 4.54
N PHE A 61 -5.61 16.28 5.57
CA PHE A 61 -4.17 16.25 5.82
C PHE A 61 -3.67 14.81 6.05
N LEU A 62 -4.30 14.07 6.97
CA LEU A 62 -3.94 12.69 7.28
C LEU A 62 -4.12 11.76 6.06
N SER A 63 -5.22 11.91 5.33
CA SER A 63 -5.50 11.15 4.10
C SER A 63 -4.52 11.49 2.99
N GLY A 64 -4.11 12.76 2.88
CA GLY A 64 -3.10 13.22 1.94
C GLY A 64 -1.71 12.61 2.18
N LEU A 65 -1.41 12.22 3.43
CA LEU A 65 -0.21 11.47 3.79
C LEU A 65 -0.37 9.95 3.66
N GLY A 66 -1.58 9.46 3.36
CA GLY A 66 -1.83 8.05 3.07
C GLY A 66 -2.40 7.23 4.23
N ALA A 67 -2.89 7.88 5.30
CA ALA A 67 -3.67 7.20 6.33
C ALA A 67 -5.14 7.06 5.90
N ASP A 68 -5.78 5.94 6.25
CA ASP A 68 -7.20 5.71 5.95
C ASP A 68 -8.09 6.27 7.07
N ILE A 69 -8.87 7.32 6.77
CA ILE A 69 -9.64 8.10 7.75
C ILE A 69 -11.15 7.97 7.54
N TRP A 70 -11.89 7.79 8.64
CA TRP A 70 -13.36 7.78 8.65
C TRP A 70 -13.94 8.82 9.62
N TYR A 71 -14.78 9.75 9.16
CA TYR A 71 -15.34 10.79 10.04
C TYR A 71 -16.80 11.16 9.75
N ASP A 72 -17.29 11.03 8.50
CA ASP A 72 -18.63 11.53 8.14
C ASP A 72 -19.78 10.91 8.95
N GLU A 73 -19.78 9.59 9.16
CA GLU A 73 -20.84 8.87 9.88
C GLU A 73 -20.69 8.90 11.42
N LEU A 74 -19.65 9.57 11.94
CA LEU A 74 -19.37 9.70 13.37
C LEU A 74 -19.50 11.14 13.85
N THR A 75 -20.24 11.93 13.07
CA THR A 75 -20.75 13.24 13.44
C THR A 75 -21.78 13.08 14.56
N LEU A 76 -21.60 13.80 15.66
CA LEU A 76 -22.48 13.73 16.84
C LEU A 76 -23.53 14.85 16.82
N GLU A 77 -24.79 14.47 17.00
CA GLU A 77 -25.95 15.36 17.15
C GLU A 77 -26.55 15.27 18.56
N LEU A 78 -27.47 16.18 18.88
CA LEU A 78 -28.14 16.19 20.19
C LEU A 78 -28.98 14.93 20.37
N GLY A 79 -28.79 14.23 21.50
CA GLY A 79 -29.48 12.99 21.84
C GLY A 79 -28.79 11.71 21.35
N ASP A 80 -27.66 11.81 20.67
CA ASP A 80 -26.83 10.66 20.34
C ASP A 80 -26.20 10.04 21.60
N SER A 81 -25.66 8.82 21.47
CA SER A 81 -24.85 8.19 22.51
C SER A 81 -23.38 8.18 22.08
N LEU A 82 -22.54 8.88 22.84
CA LEU A 82 -21.10 8.94 22.61
C LEU A 82 -20.48 7.55 22.66
N SER A 83 -20.86 6.76 23.67
CA SER A 83 -20.31 5.42 23.87
C SER A 83 -20.56 4.50 22.66
N ARG A 84 -21.77 4.54 22.08
CA ARG A 84 -22.13 3.77 20.88
C ARG A 84 -21.37 4.25 19.65
N SER A 85 -21.22 5.56 19.48
CA SER A 85 -20.44 6.13 18.37
C SER A 85 -18.98 5.66 18.42
N ILE A 86 -18.36 5.68 19.61
CA ILE A 86 -17.02 5.15 19.82
C ILE A 86 -16.94 3.65 19.54
N ASP A 87 -17.90 2.85 20.00
CA ASP A 87 -17.92 1.41 19.72
C ASP A 87 -18.04 1.11 18.23
N LYS A 88 -18.90 1.85 17.52
CA LYS A 88 -19.04 1.77 16.06
C LYS A 88 -17.72 2.12 15.37
N GLY A 89 -17.05 3.20 15.81
CA GLY A 89 -15.75 3.63 15.32
C GLY A 89 -14.66 2.56 15.49
N LEU A 90 -14.53 2.03 16.71
CA LEU A 90 -13.53 1.03 17.09
C LEU A 90 -13.77 -0.34 16.45
N ALA A 91 -15.01 -0.68 16.11
CA ALA A 91 -15.30 -1.94 15.39
C ALA A 91 -14.67 -1.97 13.98
N SER A 92 -14.46 -0.80 13.37
CA SER A 92 -13.95 -0.68 11.99
C SER A 92 -12.61 0.02 11.87
N SER A 93 -12.04 0.52 12.96
CA SER A 93 -10.82 1.33 12.93
C SER A 93 -9.82 0.94 14.01
N ARG A 94 -8.53 1.14 13.75
CA ARG A 94 -7.45 0.83 14.70
C ARG A 94 -7.40 1.79 15.86
N PHE A 95 -7.65 3.08 15.60
CA PHE A 95 -7.64 4.16 16.58
C PHE A 95 -8.87 5.05 16.41
N GLY A 96 -9.21 5.79 17.47
CA GLY A 96 -10.23 6.83 17.47
C GLY A 96 -9.66 8.16 17.91
N VAL A 97 -9.95 9.22 17.19
CA VAL A 97 -9.72 10.60 17.61
C VAL A 97 -11.06 11.16 18.10
N VAL A 98 -11.03 11.87 19.23
CA VAL A 98 -12.22 12.53 19.76
C VAL A 98 -11.93 14.01 19.94
N VAL A 99 -12.71 14.84 19.24
CA VAL A 99 -12.58 16.29 19.26
C VAL A 99 -13.45 16.86 20.38
N LEU A 100 -12.80 17.34 21.43
CA LEU A 100 -13.40 17.97 22.59
C LEU A 100 -13.39 19.49 22.36
N SER A 101 -14.55 20.04 22.01
CA SER A 101 -14.76 21.45 21.67
C SER A 101 -15.93 22.05 22.47
N PRO A 102 -16.17 23.37 22.41
CA PRO A 102 -17.37 23.95 23.00
C PRO A 102 -18.66 23.33 22.44
N ALA A 103 -18.71 23.03 21.13
CA ALA A 103 -19.85 22.39 20.49
C ALA A 103 -20.04 20.93 20.95
N PHE A 104 -18.94 20.21 21.21
CA PHE A 104 -19.00 18.88 21.80
C PHE A 104 -19.62 18.93 23.20
N PHE A 105 -19.17 19.84 24.05
CA PHE A 105 -19.66 19.94 25.43
C PHE A 105 -21.09 20.50 25.54
N ALA A 106 -21.56 21.24 24.54
CA ALA A 106 -22.94 21.73 24.48
C ALA A 106 -23.99 20.62 24.29
N LYS A 107 -23.58 19.38 23.94
CA LYS A 107 -24.50 18.26 23.69
C LYS A 107 -24.94 17.49 24.95
N ASP A 108 -24.61 18.01 26.14
CA ASP A 108 -25.06 17.54 27.47
C ASP A 108 -24.89 16.02 27.69
N TRP A 109 -23.66 15.54 27.50
CA TRP A 109 -23.32 14.13 27.68
C TRP A 109 -23.47 13.70 29.13
N PRO A 110 -24.16 12.57 29.42
CA PRO A 110 -24.17 12.00 30.76
C PRO A 110 -22.75 11.67 31.24
N GLU A 111 -22.47 11.91 32.52
CA GLU A 111 -21.13 11.74 33.09
C GLU A 111 -20.57 10.32 32.88
N TYR A 112 -21.43 9.30 32.91
CA TYR A 112 -21.02 7.91 32.66
C TYR A 112 -20.52 7.67 31.23
N GLU A 113 -21.01 8.41 30.22
CA GLU A 113 -20.52 8.31 28.85
C GLU A 113 -19.13 8.93 28.71
N LEU A 114 -18.90 10.08 29.35
CA LEU A 114 -17.58 10.74 29.39
C LEU A 114 -16.55 9.89 30.14
N ARG A 115 -16.94 9.27 31.26
CA ARG A 115 -16.10 8.30 31.97
C ARG A 115 -15.83 7.05 31.13
N GLY A 116 -16.81 6.61 30.33
CA GLY A 116 -16.68 5.48 29.40
C GLY A 116 -15.59 5.68 28.35
N LEU A 117 -15.39 6.92 27.88
CA LEU A 117 -14.29 7.28 27.00
C LEU A 117 -12.92 6.99 27.63
N VAL A 118 -12.76 7.35 28.90
CA VAL A 118 -11.52 7.13 29.67
C VAL A 118 -11.31 5.64 30.01
N ALA A 119 -12.39 4.94 30.33
CA ALA A 119 -12.33 3.54 30.77
C ALA A 119 -11.94 2.56 29.66
N LYS A 120 -12.32 2.84 28.41
CA LYS A 120 -12.00 2.01 27.24
C LYS A 120 -10.49 1.95 26.91
N GLU A 121 -9.67 2.77 27.55
CA GLU A 121 -8.20 2.73 27.45
C GLU A 121 -7.51 1.96 28.58
N LEU A 122 -8.19 1.67 29.69
CA LEU A 122 -7.57 1.05 30.86
C LEU A 122 -7.34 -0.47 30.70
N GLY A 123 -7.96 -1.09 29.67
CA GLY A 123 -7.87 -2.53 29.41
C GLY A 123 -7.35 -2.94 28.02
N ARG A 124 -7.05 -1.98 27.13
CA ARG A 124 -6.46 -2.20 25.81
C ARG A 124 -5.42 -1.10 25.54
N GLU A 125 -4.35 -1.41 24.80
CA GLU A 125 -3.37 -0.41 24.35
C GLU A 125 -4.07 0.85 23.82
N LYS A 126 -3.54 2.05 24.11
CA LYS A 126 -4.16 3.37 23.89
C LYS A 126 -4.86 3.51 22.53
N VAL A 127 -6.17 3.29 22.48
CA VAL A 127 -6.95 3.30 21.23
C VAL A 127 -7.58 4.66 20.93
N ILE A 128 -7.77 5.52 21.95
CA ILE A 128 -8.43 6.82 21.79
C ILE A 128 -7.42 7.97 21.95
N LEU A 129 -7.55 9.01 21.11
CA LEU A 129 -6.64 10.16 21.04
C LEU A 129 -7.46 11.44 21.19
N PRO A 130 -7.52 12.04 22.39
CA PRO A 130 -8.28 13.27 22.60
C PRO A 130 -7.58 14.49 21.99
N ILE A 131 -8.37 15.37 21.38
CA ILE A 131 -7.95 16.70 20.92
C ILE A 131 -8.81 17.74 21.61
N TRP A 132 -8.19 18.70 22.28
CA TRP A 132 -8.83 19.91 22.77
C TRP A 132 -8.87 20.95 21.66
N HIS A 133 -10.07 21.33 21.24
CA HIS A 133 -10.31 22.28 20.16
C HIS A 133 -11.03 23.52 20.66
N GLY A 134 -10.33 24.64 20.79
CA GLY A 134 -10.92 25.89 21.30
C GLY A 134 -11.44 25.79 22.73
N VAL A 135 -10.81 24.95 23.55
CA VAL A 135 -11.14 24.77 24.98
C VAL A 135 -9.87 24.82 25.82
N THR A 136 -10.00 25.42 27.00
CA THR A 136 -8.94 25.44 28.01
C THR A 136 -9.02 24.20 28.91
N ARG A 137 -7.97 23.98 29.70
CA ARG A 137 -7.99 22.91 30.70
C ARG A 137 -9.10 23.13 31.73
N ASP A 138 -9.36 24.37 32.12
CA ASP A 138 -10.37 24.71 33.12
C ASP A 138 -11.79 24.43 32.59
N ASP A 139 -12.03 24.71 31.29
CA ASP A 139 -13.27 24.31 30.63
C ASP A 139 -13.46 22.80 30.71
N VAL A 140 -12.45 22.01 30.32
CA VAL A 140 -12.54 20.55 30.37
C VAL A 140 -12.69 20.03 31.81
N LEU A 141 -11.99 20.62 32.79
CA LEU A 141 -12.11 20.28 34.22
C LEU A 141 -13.52 20.51 34.74
N SER A 142 -14.15 21.61 34.33
CA SER A 142 -15.51 21.97 34.76
C SER A 142 -16.57 20.99 34.26
N TYR A 143 -16.38 20.43 33.06
CA TYR A 143 -17.26 19.42 32.48
C TYR A 143 -16.93 18.00 32.97
N SER A 144 -15.65 17.62 33.00
CA SER A 144 -15.21 16.28 33.40
C SER A 144 -13.76 16.29 33.89
N PRO A 145 -13.53 16.21 35.21
CA PRO A 145 -12.19 16.11 35.78
C PRO A 145 -11.40 14.93 35.21
N THR A 146 -12.06 13.80 34.97
CA THR A 146 -11.42 12.60 34.41
C THR A 146 -10.88 12.77 32.99
N LEU A 147 -11.48 13.67 32.20
CA LEU A 147 -10.98 13.99 30.86
C LEU A 147 -9.84 15.02 30.91
N ALA A 148 -9.87 15.95 31.85
CA ALA A 148 -8.86 16.99 31.97
C ALA A 148 -7.49 16.47 32.45
N ASP A 149 -7.47 15.34 33.15
CA ASP A 149 -6.24 14.67 33.58
C ASP A 149 -5.57 13.86 32.45
N LYS A 150 -6.19 13.79 31.27
CA LYS A 150 -5.63 13.10 30.10
C LYS A 150 -4.71 14.03 29.30
N ILE A 151 -3.65 13.44 28.77
CA ILE A 151 -2.77 14.11 27.80
C ILE A 151 -3.51 14.19 26.47
N ALA A 152 -3.85 15.40 26.05
CA ALA A 152 -4.51 15.70 24.79
C ALA A 152 -3.64 16.62 23.90
N LEU A 153 -3.85 16.52 22.59
CA LEU A 153 -3.34 17.53 21.65
C LEU A 153 -4.25 18.77 21.73
N SER A 154 -3.72 19.96 21.50
CA SER A 154 -4.48 21.21 21.60
C SER A 154 -4.34 22.02 20.32
N SER A 155 -5.46 22.36 19.68
CA SER A 155 -5.48 23.20 18.47
C SER A 155 -5.05 24.64 18.73
N ASP A 156 -5.11 25.09 19.98
CA ASP A 156 -4.71 26.45 20.34
C ASP A 156 -3.18 26.58 20.42
N LYS A 157 -2.49 25.45 20.53
CA LYS A 157 -1.02 25.37 20.64
C LYS A 157 -0.33 24.84 19.40
N LEU A 158 -1.05 24.11 18.56
CA LEU A 158 -0.51 23.37 17.42
C LEU A 158 -1.38 23.62 16.20
N SER A 159 -0.73 23.79 15.05
CA SER A 159 -1.41 23.80 13.76
C SER A 159 -2.02 22.43 13.43
N VAL A 160 -2.97 22.40 12.49
CA VAL A 160 -3.60 21.17 12.01
C VAL A 160 -2.55 20.16 11.51
N ASP A 161 -1.54 20.63 10.79
CA ASP A 161 -0.46 19.80 10.26
C ASP A 161 0.37 19.16 11.38
N GLU A 162 0.70 19.92 12.43
CA GLU A 162 1.45 19.41 13.59
C GLU A 162 0.64 18.40 14.40
N ILE A 163 -0.67 18.65 14.55
CA ILE A 163 -1.60 17.69 15.17
C ILE A 163 -1.65 16.41 14.32
N GLY A 164 -1.81 16.54 13.00
CA GLY A 164 -1.84 15.43 12.06
C GLY A 164 -0.56 14.60 12.12
N LEU A 165 0.62 15.22 12.13
CA LEU A 165 1.90 14.51 12.24
C LEU A 165 2.06 13.77 13.58
N ARG A 166 1.58 14.34 14.69
CA ARG A 166 1.60 13.69 15.99
C ARG A 166 0.66 12.49 16.05
N ILE A 167 -0.54 12.60 15.46
CA ILE A 167 -1.47 11.48 15.31
C ILE A 167 -0.82 10.40 14.45
N LEU A 168 -0.25 10.77 13.30
CA LEU A 168 0.40 9.85 12.37
C LEU A 168 1.53 9.06 13.04
N GLY A 169 2.33 9.72 13.89
CA GLY A 169 3.39 9.05 14.66
C GLY A 169 2.90 7.97 15.61
N VAL A 170 1.64 8.00 16.04
CA VAL A 170 1.03 6.95 16.86
C VAL A 170 0.39 5.88 15.98
N VAL A 171 -0.38 6.28 14.96
CA VAL A 171 -1.28 5.36 14.24
C VAL A 171 -0.62 4.69 13.03
N ARG A 172 0.35 5.37 12.39
CA ARG A 172 1.10 4.96 11.20
C ARG A 172 2.55 5.48 11.26
N PRO A 173 3.36 5.01 12.22
CA PRO A 173 4.75 5.44 12.36
C PRO A 173 5.60 5.15 11.11
N ASP A 174 5.23 4.12 10.34
CA ASP A 174 5.83 3.77 9.05
C ASP A 174 5.69 4.89 8.00
N ILE A 175 4.52 5.54 7.93
CA ILE A 175 4.30 6.69 7.04
C ILE A 175 5.11 7.88 7.54
N LEU A 176 5.10 8.15 8.86
CA LEU A 176 5.83 9.30 9.40
C LEU A 176 7.34 9.19 9.16
N GLU A 177 7.92 7.99 9.33
CA GLU A 177 9.33 7.73 9.02
C GLU A 177 9.64 8.02 7.54
N TYR A 178 8.76 7.59 6.63
CA TYR A 178 8.89 7.89 5.21
C TYR A 178 8.83 9.41 4.93
N VAL A 179 7.90 10.13 5.55
CA VAL A 179 7.78 11.59 5.42
C VAL A 179 9.06 12.28 5.89
N HIS A 180 9.61 11.90 7.03
CA HIS A 180 10.88 12.43 7.54
C HIS A 180 12.03 12.15 6.59
N ALA A 181 12.17 10.91 6.11
CA ALA A 181 13.20 10.54 5.14
C ALA A 181 13.08 11.37 3.85
N ARG A 182 11.85 11.62 3.39
CA ARG A 182 11.58 12.41 2.19
C ARG A 182 11.92 13.89 2.38
N VAL A 183 11.56 14.48 3.50
CA VAL A 183 11.90 15.88 3.83
C VAL A 183 13.41 16.04 3.93
N ALA A 184 14.11 15.10 4.60
CA ALA A 184 15.56 15.08 4.68
C ALA A 184 16.18 14.97 3.28
N TYR A 185 15.67 14.06 2.44
CA TYR A 185 16.10 13.91 1.05
C TYR A 185 15.91 15.20 0.24
N GLU A 186 14.75 15.86 0.32
CA GLU A 186 14.50 17.10 -0.43
C GLU A 186 15.38 18.27 0.05
N LYS A 187 15.59 18.40 1.37
CA LYS A 187 16.54 19.37 1.95
C LYS A 187 17.96 19.12 1.44
N ALA A 188 18.42 17.86 1.46
CA ALA A 188 19.71 17.48 0.92
C ALA A 188 19.78 17.75 -0.60
N ARG A 189 18.75 17.39 -1.36
CA ARG A 189 18.70 17.56 -2.81
C ARG A 189 18.82 19.02 -3.24
N LYS A 190 18.27 19.97 -2.48
CA LYS A 190 18.38 21.42 -2.75
C LYS A 190 19.80 21.95 -2.58
N THR A 191 20.61 21.34 -1.70
CA THR A 191 21.95 21.82 -1.33
C THR A 191 23.07 21.00 -1.99
N VAL A 192 22.78 19.78 -2.44
CA VAL A 192 23.76 18.86 -3.04
C VAL A 192 24.16 19.30 -4.45
N LYS A 193 25.46 19.52 -4.65
CA LYS A 193 26.07 19.69 -5.98
C LYS A 193 25.99 18.39 -6.77
N ARG A 194 25.31 18.41 -7.92
CA ARG A 194 25.21 17.23 -8.80
C ARG A 194 26.56 16.98 -9.47
N LYS A 195 27.08 15.75 -9.35
CA LYS A 195 28.28 15.29 -10.05
C LYS A 195 27.90 14.18 -11.04
N LYS A 196 28.43 14.23 -12.25
CA LYS A 196 28.42 13.07 -13.16
C LYS A 196 29.50 12.11 -12.67
N ILE A 197 29.09 10.90 -12.34
CA ILE A 197 29.97 9.82 -11.91
C ILE A 197 29.77 8.65 -12.86
N LEU A 198 30.85 7.90 -13.12
CA LEU A 198 30.72 6.68 -13.91
C LEU A 198 29.95 5.65 -13.09
N VAL A 199 29.08 4.87 -13.72
CA VAL A 199 28.26 3.86 -13.02
C VAL A 199 29.13 2.89 -12.22
N LYS A 200 30.30 2.52 -12.73
CA LYS A 200 31.29 1.67 -12.04
C LYS A 200 31.84 2.27 -10.73
N GLU A 201 31.72 3.57 -10.55
CA GLU A 201 32.18 4.29 -9.34
C GLU A 201 31.06 4.37 -8.29
N LEU A 202 29.83 3.97 -8.63
CA LEU A 202 28.75 3.86 -7.67
C LEU A 202 29.07 2.73 -6.69
N ARG A 203 29.06 3.07 -5.40
CA ARG A 203 29.10 2.06 -4.35
C ARG A 203 27.70 1.44 -4.23
N PRO A 204 27.60 0.10 -4.15
CA PRO A 204 26.33 -0.53 -3.86
C PRO A 204 25.85 -0.09 -2.46
N ALA A 205 24.54 -0.07 -2.27
CA ALA A 205 23.96 0.17 -0.95
C ALA A 205 24.49 -0.87 0.05
N PRO A 206 24.68 -0.54 1.33
CA PRO A 206 25.11 -1.52 2.33
C PRO A 206 24.09 -2.67 2.43
N TYR A 207 24.54 -3.83 2.88
CA TYR A 207 23.63 -4.92 3.24
C TYR A 207 22.72 -4.45 4.38
N ARG A 208 21.42 -4.71 4.24
CA ARG A 208 20.39 -4.47 5.26
C ARG A 208 19.98 -5.76 5.94
N HIS A 209 20.14 -6.88 5.23
CA HIS A 209 19.84 -8.21 5.68
C HIS A 209 21.10 -9.06 5.58
N GLU A 210 21.52 -9.66 6.69
CA GLU A 210 22.64 -10.58 6.73
C GLU A 210 22.34 -11.82 5.87
N GLU A 211 21.15 -12.38 6.04
CA GLU A 211 20.61 -13.51 5.29
C GLU A 211 19.15 -13.28 4.89
N LEU A 212 18.70 -14.03 3.88
CA LEU A 212 17.30 -14.03 3.43
C LEU A 212 16.65 -15.35 3.87
N PRO A 213 15.36 -15.36 4.29
CA PRO A 213 14.66 -16.59 4.62
C PRO A 213 14.62 -17.57 3.44
N ASP A 214 14.69 -18.88 3.71
CA ASP A 214 14.68 -19.93 2.68
C ASP A 214 13.47 -19.85 1.75
N SER A 215 12.31 -19.45 2.28
CA SER A 215 11.09 -19.22 1.49
C SER A 215 11.27 -18.13 0.44
N LEU A 216 12.00 -17.07 0.78
CA LEU A 216 12.33 -15.98 -0.14
C LEU A 216 13.40 -16.42 -1.14
N VAL A 217 14.42 -17.16 -0.69
CA VAL A 217 15.46 -17.73 -1.57
C VAL A 217 14.85 -18.64 -2.63
N GLY A 218 13.85 -19.47 -2.26
CA GLY A 218 13.10 -20.30 -3.19
C GLY A 218 12.37 -19.49 -4.26
N ARG A 219 11.67 -18.41 -3.86
CA ARG A 219 10.98 -17.48 -4.79
C ARG A 219 11.96 -16.79 -5.73
N ILE A 220 13.08 -16.30 -5.20
CA ILE A 220 14.15 -15.68 -5.99
C ILE A 220 14.70 -16.65 -7.03
N ARG A 221 14.89 -17.93 -6.66
CA ARG A 221 15.36 -18.96 -7.59
C ARG A 221 14.36 -19.18 -8.73
N LEU A 222 13.05 -19.15 -8.46
CA LEU A 222 12.01 -19.26 -9.49
C LEU A 222 12.04 -18.07 -10.46
N VAL A 223 12.07 -16.85 -9.91
CA VAL A 223 12.21 -15.61 -10.71
C VAL A 223 13.45 -15.68 -11.59
N ARG A 224 14.60 -16.04 -11.02
CA ARG A 224 15.85 -16.19 -11.75
C ARG A 224 15.73 -17.20 -12.88
N ALA A 225 15.08 -18.35 -12.64
CA ALA A 225 14.90 -19.38 -13.66
C ALA A 225 14.02 -18.88 -14.81
N ALA A 226 12.91 -18.22 -14.51
CA ALA A 226 12.00 -17.63 -15.49
C ALA A 226 12.67 -16.56 -16.37
N LEU A 227 13.55 -15.75 -15.77
CA LEU A 227 14.22 -14.62 -16.42
C LEU A 227 15.65 -14.93 -16.87
N LEU A 228 16.09 -16.19 -16.82
CA LEU A 228 17.49 -16.56 -17.09
C LEU A 228 17.93 -16.19 -18.52
N PHE A 229 17.02 -16.32 -19.49
CA PHE A 229 17.30 -15.97 -20.88
C PHE A 229 17.43 -14.46 -21.12
N PRO A 230 16.44 -13.62 -20.77
CA PRO A 230 16.53 -12.18 -21.02
C PRO A 230 17.49 -11.47 -20.06
N TYR A 231 17.71 -12.03 -18.86
CA TYR A 231 18.49 -11.41 -17.80
C TYR A 231 19.38 -12.43 -17.07
N PRO A 232 20.46 -12.90 -17.72
CA PRO A 232 21.31 -13.96 -17.21
C PRO A 232 22.21 -13.48 -16.06
N GLN A 233 21.74 -13.64 -14.82
CA GLN A 233 22.49 -13.30 -13.62
C GLN A 233 22.77 -14.53 -12.75
N THR A 234 23.85 -14.47 -11.96
CA THR A 234 24.19 -15.51 -10.98
C THR A 234 23.20 -15.50 -9.81
N MET A 235 23.07 -16.63 -9.09
CA MET A 235 22.24 -16.64 -7.88
C MET A 235 22.76 -15.65 -6.84
N GLU A 236 24.08 -15.53 -6.72
CA GLU A 236 24.74 -14.55 -5.86
C GLU A 236 24.29 -13.13 -6.19
N PHE A 237 24.29 -12.71 -7.46
CA PHE A 237 23.84 -11.39 -7.88
C PHE A 237 22.42 -11.07 -7.39
N TRP A 238 21.50 -12.03 -7.52
CA TRP A 238 20.12 -11.84 -7.07
C TRP A 238 20.03 -11.73 -5.55
N LEU A 239 20.66 -12.65 -4.82
CA LEU A 239 20.67 -12.63 -3.35
C LEU A 239 21.29 -11.33 -2.83
N ASP A 240 22.40 -10.89 -3.43
CA ASP A 240 23.09 -9.66 -3.06
C ASP A 240 22.24 -8.41 -3.28
N GLY A 241 21.45 -8.38 -4.37
CA GLY A 241 20.51 -7.30 -4.62
C GLY A 241 19.44 -7.24 -3.52
N PHE A 242 18.75 -8.35 -3.28
CA PHE A 242 17.65 -8.41 -2.32
C PHE A 242 18.10 -8.21 -0.87
N LYS A 243 19.31 -8.60 -0.49
CA LYS A 243 19.87 -8.31 0.85
C LYS A 243 20.07 -6.80 1.11
N ARG A 244 20.09 -5.97 0.08
CA ARG A 244 20.28 -4.51 0.17
C ARG A 244 18.97 -3.73 0.13
N ASP A 245 17.86 -4.40 -0.18
CA ASP A 245 16.53 -3.80 -0.24
C ASP A 245 15.97 -3.55 1.16
N THR A 246 15.08 -2.57 1.29
CA THR A 246 14.47 -2.24 2.59
C THR A 246 13.36 -3.23 2.95
N ASN A 247 12.62 -3.71 1.95
CA ASN A 247 11.66 -4.80 2.10
C ASN A 247 11.85 -5.83 0.96
N PRO A 248 12.68 -6.86 1.18
CA PRO A 248 12.96 -7.89 0.17
C PRO A 248 11.72 -8.65 -0.29
N HIS A 249 10.68 -8.77 0.55
CA HIS A 249 9.43 -9.46 0.16
C HIS A 249 8.68 -8.69 -0.92
N ASP A 250 8.58 -7.37 -0.80
CA ASP A 250 7.89 -6.52 -1.76
C ASP A 250 8.65 -6.51 -3.09
N GLU A 251 9.97 -6.41 -3.04
CA GLU A 251 10.83 -6.41 -4.22
C GLU A 251 10.77 -7.76 -4.95
N VAL A 252 10.83 -8.89 -4.23
CA VAL A 252 10.64 -10.21 -4.85
C VAL A 252 9.26 -10.33 -5.48
N SER A 253 8.21 -9.83 -4.82
CA SER A 253 6.85 -9.84 -5.39
C SER A 253 6.74 -9.00 -6.67
N TYR A 254 7.47 -7.90 -6.76
CA TYR A 254 7.59 -7.13 -8.00
C TYR A 254 8.27 -7.94 -9.11
N TRP A 255 9.39 -8.61 -8.80
CA TRP A 255 10.10 -9.42 -9.79
C TRP A 255 9.34 -10.68 -10.22
N GLU A 256 8.53 -11.26 -9.35
CA GLU A 256 7.58 -12.33 -9.71
C GLU A 256 6.56 -11.84 -10.72
N ARG A 257 6.03 -10.62 -10.55
CA ARG A 257 5.14 -10.02 -11.54
C ARG A 257 5.84 -9.82 -12.88
N VAL A 258 7.09 -9.34 -12.88
CA VAL A 258 7.89 -9.23 -14.12
C VAL A 258 8.07 -10.61 -14.78
N ALA A 259 8.37 -11.64 -13.99
CA ALA A 259 8.55 -12.99 -14.47
C ALA A 259 7.25 -13.58 -15.04
N SER A 260 6.11 -13.41 -14.38
CA SER A 260 4.80 -13.87 -14.89
C SER A 260 4.45 -13.17 -16.21
N CYS A 261 4.53 -11.83 -16.27
CA CYS A 261 4.27 -11.09 -17.50
C CYS A 261 5.19 -11.55 -18.65
N TYR A 262 6.46 -11.81 -18.35
CA TYR A 262 7.43 -12.28 -19.35
C TYR A 262 7.09 -13.68 -19.85
N LEU A 263 6.81 -14.62 -18.94
CA LEU A 263 6.47 -15.99 -19.29
C LEU A 263 5.16 -16.04 -20.09
N GLU A 264 4.11 -15.35 -19.65
CA GLU A 264 2.83 -15.27 -20.36
C GLU A 264 2.99 -14.67 -21.77
N TYR A 265 3.83 -13.65 -21.88
CA TYR A 265 4.06 -13.01 -23.17
C TYR A 265 4.80 -13.92 -24.14
N VAL A 266 5.91 -14.53 -23.71
CA VAL A 266 6.69 -15.45 -24.55
C VAL A 266 5.91 -16.73 -24.84
N ALA A 267 5.10 -17.21 -23.90
CA ALA A 267 4.27 -18.40 -24.09
C ALA A 267 3.18 -18.20 -25.15
N ALA A 268 2.84 -16.97 -25.51
CA ALA A 268 1.78 -16.66 -26.46
C ALA A 268 2.25 -15.99 -27.74
N THR A 269 3.54 -15.73 -27.84
CA THR A 269 4.12 -15.05 -29.00
C THR A 269 5.31 -15.84 -29.51
N ARG A 270 5.47 -15.87 -30.83
CA ARG A 270 6.67 -16.42 -31.45
C ARG A 270 7.68 -15.30 -31.65
N LEU A 271 8.58 -15.15 -30.68
CA LEU A 271 9.60 -14.09 -30.67
C LEU A 271 11.00 -14.67 -30.86
N ASP A 272 11.81 -13.97 -31.65
CA ASP A 272 13.24 -14.24 -31.72
C ASP A 272 13.98 -13.80 -30.45
N ALA A 273 15.25 -14.19 -30.33
CA ALA A 273 16.09 -13.89 -29.16
C ALA A 273 16.24 -12.38 -28.86
N ARG A 274 16.25 -11.53 -29.89
CA ARG A 274 16.37 -10.07 -29.74
C ARG A 274 15.05 -9.47 -29.28
N GLN A 275 13.94 -9.95 -29.83
CA GLN A 275 12.59 -9.56 -29.48
C GLN A 275 12.25 -9.96 -28.04
N GLN A 276 12.61 -11.17 -27.61
CA GLN A 276 12.42 -11.62 -26.22
C GLN A 276 13.17 -10.71 -25.22
N LYS A 277 14.43 -10.35 -25.52
CA LYS A 277 15.17 -9.38 -24.69
C LYS A 277 14.51 -8.00 -24.68
N SER A 278 13.99 -7.56 -25.81
CA SER A 278 13.29 -6.27 -25.92
C SER A 278 11.97 -6.28 -25.15
N ALA A 279 11.24 -7.39 -25.18
CA ALA A 279 10.02 -7.60 -24.43
C ALA A 279 10.23 -7.51 -22.92
N PHE A 280 11.28 -8.15 -22.40
CA PHE A 280 11.66 -8.02 -20.98
C PHE A 280 11.86 -6.55 -20.56
N VAL A 281 12.59 -5.76 -21.37
CA VAL A 281 12.83 -4.34 -21.08
C VAL A 281 11.53 -3.53 -21.14
N LEU A 282 10.66 -3.82 -22.12
CA LEU A 282 9.36 -3.15 -22.25
C LEU A 282 8.43 -3.49 -21.09
N ILE A 283 8.34 -4.75 -20.67
CA ILE A 283 7.58 -5.16 -19.48
C ILE A 283 8.03 -4.37 -18.25
N MET A 284 9.35 -4.26 -18.05
CA MET A 284 9.90 -3.42 -16.98
C MET A 284 9.45 -1.96 -17.13
N ASP A 285 9.54 -1.37 -18.33
CA ASP A 285 9.12 0.01 -18.56
C ASP A 285 7.62 0.23 -18.27
N TYR A 286 6.74 -0.65 -18.74
CA TYR A 286 5.29 -0.57 -18.52
C TYR A 286 4.90 -0.78 -17.06
N LEU A 287 5.45 -1.80 -16.40
CA LEU A 287 5.21 -2.04 -14.99
C LEU A 287 5.76 -0.89 -14.12
N HIS A 288 6.72 -0.11 -14.62
CA HIS A 288 7.18 1.14 -14.00
C HIS A 288 6.37 2.38 -14.36
N GLY A 289 5.41 2.28 -15.29
CA GLY A 289 4.64 3.41 -15.80
C GLY A 289 5.48 4.40 -16.61
N ARG A 290 6.60 3.95 -17.21
CA ARG A 290 7.46 4.78 -18.05
C ARG A 290 6.83 4.99 -19.42
N THR A 291 6.98 6.20 -19.93
CA THR A 291 6.49 6.60 -21.25
C THR A 291 7.54 7.49 -21.95
N GLY A 292 7.34 7.75 -23.23
CA GLY A 292 8.15 8.69 -24.01
C GLY A 292 9.02 8.04 -25.09
N GLU A 293 9.83 8.86 -25.75
CA GLU A 293 10.52 8.52 -27.01
C GLU A 293 11.44 7.29 -26.89
N ASP A 294 12.12 7.12 -25.75
CA ASP A 294 12.98 5.96 -25.50
C ASP A 294 12.20 4.65 -25.40
N VAL A 295 10.96 4.69 -24.90
CA VAL A 295 10.07 3.52 -24.85
C VAL A 295 9.56 3.24 -26.26
N SER A 296 9.09 4.26 -26.99
CA SER A 296 8.61 4.12 -28.38
C SER A 296 9.66 3.53 -29.33
N LYS A 297 10.94 3.87 -29.17
CA LYS A 297 12.04 3.24 -29.94
C LYS A 297 12.23 1.75 -29.64
N ARG A 298 11.89 1.30 -28.43
CA ARG A 298 11.93 -0.12 -28.07
C ARG A 298 10.67 -0.85 -28.56
N GLU A 299 9.52 -0.18 -28.52
CA GLU A 299 8.24 -0.69 -29.05
C GLU A 299 8.35 -1.04 -30.52
N SER A 300 9.04 -0.22 -31.34
CA SER A 300 9.24 -0.50 -32.77
C SER A 300 10.03 -1.78 -33.07
N GLY A 301 10.63 -2.41 -32.06
CA GLY A 301 11.31 -3.70 -32.17
C GLY A 301 10.38 -4.92 -32.08
N LEU A 302 9.10 -4.73 -31.77
CA LEU A 302 8.09 -5.78 -31.69
C LEU A 302 7.00 -5.59 -32.76
N PRO A 303 6.41 -6.68 -33.28
CA PRO A 303 5.20 -6.58 -34.12
C PRO A 303 4.06 -5.89 -33.37
N GLU A 304 3.21 -5.16 -34.09
CA GLU A 304 2.14 -4.33 -33.50
C GLU A 304 1.14 -5.16 -32.68
N GLU A 305 0.70 -6.31 -33.21
CA GLU A 305 -0.19 -7.23 -32.50
C GLU A 305 0.45 -7.74 -31.19
N SER A 306 1.74 -8.10 -31.24
CA SER A 306 2.49 -8.52 -30.08
C SER A 306 2.69 -7.38 -29.07
N LEU A 307 2.78 -6.13 -29.51
CA LEU A 307 2.90 -4.99 -28.60
C LEU A 307 1.60 -4.72 -27.83
N ASN A 308 0.45 -4.81 -28.50
CA ASN A 308 -0.85 -4.62 -27.86
C ASN A 308 -1.11 -5.70 -26.79
N LEU A 309 -0.74 -6.94 -27.08
CA LEU A 309 -0.78 -8.03 -26.11
C LEU A 309 0.11 -7.78 -24.89
N LEU A 310 1.35 -7.32 -25.10
CA LEU A 310 2.28 -6.98 -24.01
C LEU A 310 1.68 -5.91 -23.08
N LYS A 311 1.09 -4.85 -23.67
CA LYS A 311 0.42 -3.78 -22.91
C LYS A 311 -0.74 -4.33 -22.09
N ALA A 312 -1.57 -5.21 -22.68
CA ALA A 312 -2.70 -5.83 -21.99
C ALA A 312 -2.25 -6.69 -20.79
N ILE A 313 -1.23 -7.53 -20.98
CA ILE A 313 -0.64 -8.37 -19.92
C ILE A 313 -0.10 -7.49 -18.77
N CYS A 314 0.64 -6.42 -19.08
CA CYS A 314 1.21 -5.56 -18.04
C CYS A 314 0.15 -4.79 -17.25
N ALA A 315 -0.97 -4.41 -17.90
CA ALA A 315 -2.06 -3.66 -17.31
C ALA A 315 -2.96 -4.52 -16.41
N SER A 316 -3.06 -5.82 -16.69
CA SER A 316 -3.91 -6.74 -15.94
C SER A 316 -3.23 -7.26 -14.66
N LYS A 317 -4.05 -7.61 -13.66
CA LYS A 317 -3.61 -8.40 -12.49
C LYS A 317 -3.88 -9.90 -12.67
N SER A 318 -4.71 -10.27 -13.66
CA SER A 318 -5.03 -11.64 -14.04
C SER A 318 -4.43 -11.96 -15.42
N PRO A 319 -4.06 -13.22 -15.70
CA PRO A 319 -3.50 -13.60 -16.99
C PRO A 319 -4.42 -13.22 -18.16
N ALA A 320 -3.85 -12.67 -19.24
CA ALA A 320 -4.66 -12.19 -20.37
C ALA A 320 -5.46 -13.31 -21.07
N TYR A 321 -4.96 -14.54 -21.03
CA TYR A 321 -5.57 -15.72 -21.68
C TYR A 321 -6.71 -16.36 -20.89
N GLU A 322 -6.94 -15.96 -19.61
CA GLU A 322 -8.16 -16.37 -18.90
C GLU A 322 -9.43 -15.84 -19.57
N LEU A 323 -9.33 -14.81 -20.43
CA LEU A 323 -10.49 -14.13 -21.02
C LEU A 323 -10.78 -14.54 -22.47
N SER A 324 -9.82 -15.13 -23.19
CA SER A 324 -9.94 -15.41 -24.63
C SER A 324 -9.52 -16.82 -25.06
N GLY A 325 -9.23 -17.72 -24.10
CA GLY A 325 -8.75 -19.08 -24.36
C GLY A 325 -7.21 -19.17 -24.37
N LEU A 326 -6.71 -20.41 -24.43
CA LEU A 326 -5.27 -20.71 -24.39
C LEU A 326 -4.47 -20.01 -25.51
N PRO A 327 -3.19 -19.69 -25.26
CA PRO A 327 -2.33 -19.20 -26.31
C PRO A 327 -2.17 -20.21 -27.46
N PRO A 328 -2.15 -19.77 -28.74
CA PRO A 328 -2.00 -20.67 -29.89
C PRO A 328 -0.72 -21.53 -29.83
N THR A 329 0.33 -21.00 -29.24
CA THR A 329 1.61 -21.69 -29.01
C THR A 329 1.57 -22.69 -27.86
N LEU A 330 0.59 -22.61 -26.95
CA LEU A 330 0.36 -23.63 -25.92
C LEU A 330 -0.48 -24.78 -26.47
N ASP A 331 -1.43 -24.49 -27.36
CA ASP A 331 -2.24 -25.50 -28.05
C ASP A 331 -1.35 -26.55 -28.76
N GLU A 332 -0.28 -26.09 -29.41
CA GLU A 332 0.71 -26.95 -30.07
C GLU A 332 1.60 -27.74 -29.08
N VAL A 333 1.89 -27.17 -27.91
CA VAL A 333 2.78 -27.79 -26.90
C VAL A 333 2.04 -28.84 -26.07
N MET A 334 0.75 -28.63 -25.84
CA MET A 334 -0.08 -29.53 -25.03
C MET A 334 -0.45 -30.82 -25.77
N ASN A 335 -0.24 -30.87 -27.10
CA ASN A 335 -0.52 -32.03 -27.95
C ASN A 335 -1.93 -32.60 -27.72
N MET A 336 -2.88 -31.71 -27.46
CA MET A 336 -4.29 -32.02 -27.23
C MET A 336 -5.04 -32.01 -28.55
N SER A 337 -6.06 -32.86 -28.67
CA SER A 337 -6.96 -32.85 -29.82
C SER A 337 -7.76 -31.53 -29.86
N GLU A 338 -8.23 -31.14 -31.06
CA GLU A 338 -9.03 -29.91 -31.23
C GLU A 338 -10.31 -29.93 -30.38
N ASP A 339 -10.89 -31.12 -30.14
CA ASP A 339 -12.04 -31.29 -29.26
C ASP A 339 -11.68 -30.99 -27.79
N GLU A 340 -10.53 -31.45 -27.31
CA GLU A 340 -10.05 -31.19 -25.95
C GLU A 340 -9.68 -29.70 -25.75
N LEU A 341 -9.08 -29.07 -26.76
CA LEU A 341 -8.81 -27.63 -26.76
C LEU A 341 -10.09 -26.81 -26.76
N SER A 342 -11.10 -27.24 -27.53
CA SER A 342 -12.43 -26.61 -27.56
C SER A 342 -13.12 -26.67 -26.20
N GLU A 343 -13.10 -27.83 -25.52
CA GLU A 343 -13.63 -27.96 -24.16
C GLU A 343 -12.85 -27.12 -23.14
N LEU A 344 -11.53 -27.06 -23.25
CA LEU A 344 -10.73 -26.20 -22.37
C LEU A 344 -11.07 -24.72 -22.58
N ARG A 345 -11.19 -24.26 -23.83
CA ARG A 345 -11.59 -22.88 -24.15
C ARG A 345 -12.98 -22.55 -23.58
N LYS A 346 -13.95 -23.48 -23.61
CA LYS A 346 -15.28 -23.31 -22.99
C LYS A 346 -15.23 -23.19 -21.46
N MET A 347 -14.26 -23.82 -20.79
CA MET A 347 -14.10 -23.71 -19.33
C MET A 347 -13.62 -22.33 -18.88
N TYR A 348 -12.83 -21.64 -19.70
CA TYR A 348 -12.24 -20.34 -19.37
C TYR A 348 -12.99 -19.14 -19.99
N LEU A 349 -13.85 -19.35 -20.98
CA LEU A 349 -14.71 -18.26 -21.48
C LEU A 349 -15.74 -17.86 -20.42
N PRO A 350 -16.00 -16.55 -20.21
CA PRO A 350 -17.07 -16.11 -19.32
C PRO A 350 -18.39 -16.69 -19.84
N LYS A 351 -19.10 -17.44 -18.98
CA LYS A 351 -20.47 -17.87 -19.29
C LYS A 351 -21.29 -16.61 -19.54
N GLU A 352 -21.80 -16.45 -20.75
CA GLU A 352 -22.74 -15.38 -21.07
C GLU A 352 -23.88 -15.43 -20.05
N SER A 353 -24.06 -14.31 -19.34
CA SER A 353 -25.03 -14.11 -18.27
C SER A 353 -26.44 -13.92 -18.79
#